data_AF-A0A2Z4IM99-F1
#
_entry.id   AF-A0A2Z4IM99-F1
#
_cell.length_a   1.000
_cell.length_b   1.000
_cell.length_c   1.000
_cell.angle_alpha   90.00
_cell.angle_beta   90.00
_cell.angle_gamma   90.00
#
_symmetry.space_group_name_H-M   'P 1'
#
loop_
_entity.id
_entity.type
_entity.pdbx_description
1 polymer ?
#
loop_
_entity_poly.entity_id
_entity_poly.type
_entity_poly.pdbx_seq_one_letter_code
_entity_poly.pdbx_strand_id
1 'polypeptide(L)'
;MKIRQFETEELAAYLCNIQTDDSVAIASALFDRYHIDIDNLHKLLQDLMDCTALAVSPITNDAFVGFSKPGEWILKKKANPAFIGSMITWISEGKGVPEIGQGWQKVITKGGAPECTLAILNPEDKITLKKRASK
;
A
#
# COMPACT_ATOMS: atom_id res chain seq x y z
N MET A 1 3.39 -5.81 8.88
CA MET A 1 2.69 -4.90 9.83
C MET A 1 1.52 -5.70 10.39
N LYS A 2 1.35 -5.80 11.70
CA LYS A 2 0.25 -6.61 12.26
C LYS A 2 -1.03 -5.78 12.32
N ILE A 3 -2.11 -6.28 11.73
CA ILE A 3 -3.45 -5.72 11.92
C ILE A 3 -3.83 -5.87 13.40
N ARG A 4 -4.47 -4.86 13.99
CA ARG A 4 -5.01 -4.89 15.35
C ARG A 4 -6.46 -5.36 15.33
N GLN A 5 -6.92 -5.95 16.43
CA GLN A 5 -8.24 -6.55 16.50
C GLN A 5 -9.37 -5.51 16.27
N PHE A 6 -9.24 -4.32 16.84
CA PHE A 6 -10.22 -3.25 16.61
C PHE A 6 -10.27 -2.79 15.15
N GLU A 7 -9.16 -2.80 14.41
CA GLU A 7 -9.14 -2.46 12.97
C GLU A 7 -9.91 -3.50 12.14
N THR A 8 -9.93 -4.75 12.62
CA THR A 8 -10.74 -5.81 12.02
C THR A 8 -12.21 -5.62 12.33
N GLU A 9 -12.55 -5.23 13.55
CA GLU A 9 -13.93 -4.92 13.95
C GLU A 9 -14.50 -3.71 13.18
N GLU A 10 -13.72 -2.64 13.02
CA GLU A 10 -14.09 -1.48 12.21
C GLU A 10 -14.35 -1.87 10.75
N LEU A 11 -13.48 -2.70 10.15
CA LEU A 11 -13.69 -3.20 8.79
C LEU A 11 -14.94 -4.10 8.71
N ALA A 12 -15.16 -4.98 9.69
CA ALA A 12 -16.34 -5.83 9.74
C ALA A 12 -17.63 -5.00 9.82
N ALA A 13 -17.65 -3.97 10.67
CA ALA A 13 -18.77 -3.03 10.78
C ALA A 13 -19.04 -2.32 9.44
N TYR A 14 -18.00 -1.84 8.77
CA TYR A 14 -18.10 -1.23 7.45
C TYR A 14 -18.66 -2.19 6.39
N LEU A 15 -18.13 -3.41 6.31
CA LEU A 15 -18.59 -4.44 5.36
C LEU A 15 -20.05 -4.85 5.60
N CYS A 16 -20.47 -4.88 6.87
CA CYS A 16 -21.84 -5.20 7.26
C CYS A 16 -22.80 -4.00 7.13
N ASN A 17 -22.27 -2.80 6.87
CA ASN A 17 -23.01 -1.54 6.80
C ASN A 17 -23.77 -1.25 8.11
N ILE A 18 -23.09 -1.40 9.24
CA ILE A 18 -23.59 -1.09 10.58
C ILE A 18 -22.76 0.04 11.20
N GLN A 19 -23.38 0.84 12.05
CA GLN A 19 -22.76 1.96 12.76
C GLN A 19 -22.93 1.71 14.25
N THR A 20 -22.06 0.87 14.81
CA THR A 20 -22.05 0.51 16.22
C THR A 20 -20.63 0.15 16.63
N ASP A 21 -20.28 0.43 17.88
CA ASP A 21 -19.00 0.04 18.49
C ASP A 21 -19.15 -1.24 19.34
N ASP A 22 -20.34 -1.85 19.34
CA ASP A 22 -20.59 -3.11 20.05
C ASP A 22 -20.02 -4.30 19.27
N SER A 23 -18.88 -4.82 19.74
CA SER A 23 -18.19 -5.97 19.14
C SER A 23 -19.07 -7.21 18.99
N VAL A 24 -20.05 -7.44 19.88
CA VAL A 24 -20.94 -8.61 19.79
C VAL A 24 -21.91 -8.44 18.62
N ALA A 25 -22.49 -7.25 18.47
CA ALA A 25 -23.35 -6.91 17.35
C ALA A 25 -22.59 -6.98 16.01
N ILE A 26 -21.35 -6.50 15.98
CA ILE A 26 -20.48 -6.58 14.79
C ILE A 26 -20.19 -8.03 14.41
N ALA A 27 -19.76 -8.86 15.36
CA ALA A 27 -19.46 -10.26 15.11
C ALA A 27 -20.70 -11.04 14.61
N SER A 28 -21.87 -10.75 15.19
CA SER A 28 -23.13 -11.36 14.79
C SER A 28 -23.50 -10.97 13.35
N ALA A 29 -23.43 -9.68 13.02
CA ALA A 29 -23.72 -9.18 11.67
C ALA A 29 -22.76 -9.74 10.61
N LEU A 30 -21.47 -9.86 10.95
CA LEU A 30 -20.46 -10.46 10.08
C LEU A 30 -20.78 -11.93 9.79
N PHE A 31 -21.13 -12.69 10.82
CA PHE A 31 -21.49 -14.10 10.68
C PHE A 31 -22.79 -14.27 9.87
N ASP A 32 -23.81 -13.45 10.12
CA ASP A 32 -25.07 -13.52 9.40
C ASP A 32 -24.89 -13.22 7.90
N ARG A 33 -24.00 -12.29 7.55
CA ARG A 33 -23.81 -11.85 6.16
C ARG A 33 -22.81 -12.68 5.37
N TYR A 34 -21.71 -13.09 6.00
CA TYR A 34 -20.57 -13.72 5.33
C TYR A 34 -20.25 -15.12 5.88
N HIS A 35 -20.95 -15.58 6.92
CA HIS A 35 -20.71 -16.86 7.60
C HIS A 35 -19.26 -17.03 8.05
N ILE A 36 -18.64 -15.93 8.49
CA ILE A 36 -17.28 -15.89 9.02
C ILE A 36 -17.30 -15.25 10.40
N ASP A 37 -16.57 -15.84 11.35
CA ASP A 37 -16.34 -15.22 12.65
C ASP A 37 -15.22 -14.18 12.60
N ILE A 38 -15.19 -13.30 13.61
CA ILE A 38 -14.26 -12.17 13.65
C ILE A 38 -12.79 -12.62 13.72
N ASP A 39 -12.50 -13.74 14.37
CA ASP A 39 -11.13 -14.25 14.53
C ASP A 39 -10.59 -14.81 13.20
N ASN A 40 -11.43 -15.49 12.44
CA ASN A 40 -11.10 -16.00 11.11
C ASN A 40 -10.99 -14.88 10.09
N LEU A 41 -11.82 -13.83 10.19
CA LEU A 41 -11.62 -12.61 9.40
C LEU A 41 -10.26 -11.97 9.75
N HIS A 42 -9.93 -11.85 11.04
CA HIS A 42 -8.66 -11.29 11.47
C HIS A 42 -7.46 -12.04 10.88
N LYS A 43 -7.45 -13.37 10.99
CA LYS A 43 -6.40 -14.23 10.41
C LYS A 43 -6.31 -14.06 8.90
N LEU A 44 -7.45 -14.11 8.21
CA LEU A 44 -7.49 -13.93 6.76
C LEU A 44 -6.88 -12.59 6.34
N LEU A 45 -7.20 -11.51 7.05
CA LEU A 45 -6.62 -10.20 6.75
C LEU A 45 -5.11 -10.17 7.02
N GLN A 46 -4.60 -10.82 8.07
CA GLN A 46 -3.16 -10.92 8.32
C GLN A 46 -2.45 -11.62 7.14
N ASP A 47 -3.00 -12.74 6.67
CA ASP A 47 -2.43 -13.51 5.56
C ASP A 47 -2.47 -12.71 4.23
N LEU A 48 -3.54 -11.96 4.00
CA LEU A 48 -3.70 -11.13 2.80
C LEU A 48 -2.80 -9.89 2.81
N MET A 49 -2.49 -9.34 3.98
CA MET A 49 -1.61 -8.17 4.09
C MET A 49 -0.21 -8.46 3.56
N ASP A 50 0.33 -9.64 3.83
CA ASP A 50 1.66 -10.03 3.35
C ASP A 50 1.71 -10.20 1.83
N CYS A 51 0.55 -10.44 1.20
CA CYS A 51 0.42 -10.51 -0.25
C CYS A 51 0.11 -9.15 -0.89
N THR A 52 -0.07 -8.09 -0.13
CA THR A 52 -0.49 -6.79 -0.68
C THR A 52 0.68 -6.10 -1.39
N ALA A 53 0.47 -5.71 -2.65
CA ALA A 53 1.48 -5.07 -3.48
C ALA A 53 0.95 -3.86 -4.23
N LEU A 54 1.89 -2.98 -4.57
CA LEU A 54 1.72 -1.82 -5.42
C LEU A 54 2.78 -1.88 -6.53
N ALA A 55 2.37 -1.73 -7.79
CA ALA A 55 3.33 -1.54 -8.87
C ALA A 55 2.77 -0.63 -9.96
N VAL A 56 3.67 -0.02 -10.71
CA VAL A 56 3.36 0.75 -11.92
C VAL A 56 3.61 -0.12 -13.13
N SER A 57 2.64 -0.13 -14.05
CA SER A 57 2.77 -0.79 -15.34
C SER A 57 3.83 -0.07 -16.18
N PRO A 58 4.89 -0.76 -16.64
CA PRO A 58 5.91 -0.13 -17.49
C PRO A 58 5.40 0.19 -18.90
N ILE A 59 4.24 -0.37 -19.29
CA ILE A 59 3.66 -0.18 -20.62
C ILE A 59 2.72 1.01 -20.64
N THR A 60 1.87 1.14 -19.60
CA THR A 60 0.79 2.14 -19.56
C THR A 60 1.05 3.27 -18.57
N ASN A 61 2.09 3.17 -17.74
CA ASN A 61 2.35 4.04 -16.60
C ASN A 61 1.21 4.10 -15.57
N ASP A 62 0.24 3.19 -15.67
CA ASP A 62 -0.83 3.07 -14.70
C ASP A 62 -0.33 2.36 -13.45
N ALA A 63 -0.67 2.92 -12.29
CA ALA A 63 -0.42 2.26 -11.03
C ALA A 63 -1.54 1.29 -10.66
N PHE A 64 -1.17 0.19 -10.01
CA PHE A 64 -2.06 -0.88 -9.60
C PHE A 64 -1.81 -1.27 -8.15
N VAL A 65 -2.91 -1.51 -7.42
CA VAL A 65 -2.88 -2.06 -6.05
C VAL A 65 -3.66 -3.36 -6.02
N GLY A 66 -3.20 -4.32 -5.22
CA GLY A 66 -3.91 -5.58 -5.01
C GLY A 66 -3.02 -6.63 -4.35
N PHE A 67 -3.26 -7.90 -4.68
CA PHE A 67 -2.55 -9.04 -4.12
C PHE A 67 -1.62 -9.66 -5.16
N SER A 68 -0.38 -9.94 -4.77
CA SER A 68 0.63 -10.56 -5.63
C SER A 68 1.37 -11.68 -4.89
N LYS A 69 2.03 -12.51 -5.69
CA LYS A 69 3.09 -13.43 -5.26
C LYS A 69 4.37 -13.03 -6.02
N PRO A 70 5.55 -13.58 -5.68
CA PRO A 70 6.79 -13.23 -6.37
C PRO A 70 6.66 -13.35 -7.89
N GLY A 71 6.77 -12.22 -8.59
CA GLY A 71 6.74 -12.13 -10.05
C GLY A 71 5.35 -12.14 -10.70
N GLU A 72 4.24 -12.24 -9.95
CA GLU A 72 2.90 -12.36 -10.56
C GLU A 72 1.79 -11.71 -9.71
N TRP A 73 0.86 -11.03 -10.39
CA TRP A 73 -0.37 -10.51 -9.76
C TRP A 73 -1.42 -11.60 -9.64
N ILE A 74 -2.00 -11.76 -8.44
CA ILE A 74 -3.17 -12.63 -8.21
C ILE A 74 -4.44 -11.85 -8.52
N LEU A 75 -4.54 -10.63 -7.97
CA LEU A 75 -5.66 -9.72 -8.16
C LEU A 75 -5.14 -8.30 -8.12
N LYS A 76 -5.58 -7.44 -9.03
CA LYS A 76 -5.22 -6.02 -9.02
C LYS A 76 -6.35 -5.13 -9.52
N LYS A 77 -6.38 -3.91 -9.03
CA LYS A 77 -7.19 -2.81 -9.58
C LYS A 77 -6.31 -1.61 -9.87
N LYS A 78 -6.72 -0.79 -10.83
CA LYS A 78 -6.05 0.50 -11.10
C LYS A 78 -6.15 1.36 -9.83
N ALA A 79 -5.01 1.85 -9.36
CA ALA A 79 -4.95 2.70 -8.19
C ALA A 79 -5.49 4.09 -8.53
N ASN A 80 -6.21 4.70 -7.58
CA ASN A 80 -6.60 6.11 -7.70
C ASN A 80 -5.35 6.99 -7.52
N PRO A 81 -5.07 7.96 -8.40
CA PRO A 81 -3.93 8.87 -8.26
C PRO A 81 -3.83 9.55 -6.88
N ALA A 82 -4.96 9.88 -6.24
CA ALA A 82 -4.99 10.47 -4.89
C ALA A 82 -4.48 9.49 -3.80
N PHE A 83 -4.74 8.19 -3.97
CA PHE A 83 -4.28 7.15 -3.04
C PHE A 83 -2.75 6.97 -3.09
N ILE A 84 -2.12 7.25 -4.24
CA ILE A 84 -0.67 7.15 -4.42
C ILE A 84 0.06 8.27 -3.69
N GLY A 85 -0.45 9.50 -3.72
CA GLY A 85 0.09 10.59 -2.93
C GLY A 85 0.09 10.29 -1.43
N SER A 86 -1.03 9.77 -0.92
CA SER A 86 -1.18 9.39 0.49
C SER A 86 -0.28 8.21 0.89
N MET A 87 -0.14 7.20 0.03
CA MET A 87 0.76 6.07 0.30
C MET A 87 2.24 6.43 0.22
N ILE A 88 2.66 7.29 -0.72
CA ILE A 88 4.05 7.77 -0.77
C ILE A 88 4.36 8.56 0.49
N THR A 89 3.43 9.40 0.95
CA THR A 89 3.54 10.12 2.23
C THR A 89 3.68 9.15 3.42
N TRP A 90 2.91 8.06 3.41
CA TRP A 90 2.96 7.00 4.42
C TRP A 90 4.28 6.21 4.41
N ILE A 91 4.75 5.74 3.24
CA ILE A 91 6.04 5.05 3.06
C ILE A 91 7.23 5.98 3.36
N SER A 92 7.02 7.29 3.22
CA SER A 92 8.01 8.32 3.55
C SER A 92 7.98 8.74 5.03
N GLU A 93 7.16 8.09 5.87
CA GLU A 93 7.01 8.40 7.30
C GLU A 93 6.73 9.88 7.57
N GLY A 94 5.91 10.52 6.72
CA GLY A 94 5.56 11.93 6.87
C GLY A 94 6.65 12.91 6.47
N LYS A 95 7.80 12.45 5.93
CA LYS A 95 8.71 13.33 5.19
C LYS A 95 8.02 13.67 3.88
N GLY A 96 7.51 14.90 3.78
CA GLY A 96 6.68 15.37 2.68
C GLY A 96 7.17 14.89 1.31
N VAL A 97 6.20 14.53 0.46
CA VAL A 97 6.48 14.28 -0.96
C VAL A 97 7.03 15.59 -1.53
N PRO A 98 8.22 15.61 -2.16
CA PRO A 98 8.67 16.78 -2.88
C PRO A 98 7.59 17.18 -3.88
N GLU A 99 7.36 18.48 -4.02
CA GLU A 99 6.35 19.02 -4.94
C GLU A 99 6.42 18.31 -6.30
N ILE A 100 5.24 17.95 -6.81
CA ILE A 100 5.02 17.28 -8.09
C ILE A 100 5.89 17.96 -9.16
N GLY A 101 6.99 17.31 -9.56
CA GLY A 101 7.88 17.86 -10.58
C GLY A 101 9.32 17.37 -10.56
N GLN A 102 9.86 16.95 -9.41
CA GLN A 102 11.20 16.36 -9.34
C GLN A 102 11.10 14.94 -8.79
N GLY A 103 11.44 13.95 -9.61
CA GLY A 103 11.37 12.55 -9.22
C GLY A 103 11.94 12.26 -7.82
N TRP A 104 11.31 11.31 -7.13
CA TRP A 104 11.64 10.95 -5.76
C TRP A 104 12.53 9.72 -5.72
N GLN A 105 13.56 9.71 -4.89
CA GLN A 105 14.41 8.53 -4.67
C GLN A 105 14.58 8.26 -3.18
N LYS A 106 14.41 7.00 -2.76
CA LYS A 106 14.72 6.53 -1.41
C LYS A 106 15.50 5.24 -1.46
N VAL A 107 16.62 5.23 -0.75
CA VAL A 107 17.44 4.04 -0.56
C VAL A 107 16.84 3.22 0.57
N ILE A 108 16.41 2.00 0.26
CA ILE A 108 15.98 1.01 1.24
C ILE A 108 17.23 0.30 1.75
N THR A 109 17.40 0.29 3.06
CA THR A 109 18.54 -0.36 3.73
C THR A 109 18.06 -1.48 4.65
N LYS A 110 18.85 -2.55 4.74
CA LYS A 110 18.63 -3.66 5.67
C LYS A 110 19.93 -3.94 6.40
N GLY A 111 19.89 -3.86 7.73
CA GLY A 111 21.09 -3.99 8.57
C GLY A 111 22.13 -2.87 8.36
N GLY A 112 21.71 -1.68 7.94
CA GLY A 112 22.61 -0.55 7.66
C GLY A 112 23.28 -0.59 6.28
N ALA A 113 23.07 -1.65 5.50
CA ALA A 113 23.54 -1.76 4.13
C ALA A 113 22.43 -1.41 3.12
N PRO A 114 22.72 -0.66 2.03
CA PRO A 114 21.76 -0.42 0.94
C PRO A 114 21.36 -1.73 0.27
N GLU A 115 20.07 -2.04 0.25
CA GLU A 115 19.52 -3.25 -0.38
C GLU A 115 18.94 -2.93 -1.76
N CYS A 116 18.22 -1.82 -1.89
CA CYS A 116 17.74 -1.32 -3.19
C CYS A 116 17.38 0.17 -3.13
N THR A 117 17.24 0.81 -4.28
CA THR A 117 16.79 2.21 -4.39
C THR A 117 15.44 2.25 -5.08
N LEU A 118 14.42 2.76 -4.37
CA LEU A 118 13.11 3.04 -4.95
C LEU A 118 13.17 4.43 -5.60
N ALA A 119 12.94 4.49 -6.92
CA ALA A 119 12.88 5.75 -7.66
C ALA A 119 11.52 5.90 -8.33
N ILE A 120 10.85 7.03 -8.09
CA ILE A 120 9.69 7.48 -8.85
C ILE A 120 10.20 8.59 -9.76
N LEU A 121 10.42 8.27 -11.04
CA LEU A 121 10.90 9.22 -12.03
C LEU A 121 9.71 9.74 -12.83
N ASN A 122 9.67 11.05 -13.09
CA ASN A 122 8.73 11.58 -14.07
C ASN A 122 9.22 11.19 -15.47
N PRO A 123 8.34 10.66 -16.35
CA PRO A 123 8.74 10.27 -17.70
C PRO A 123 9.20 11.47 -18.57
N GLU A 124 8.94 12.71 -18.15
CA GLU A 124 9.37 13.94 -18.85
C GLU A 124 10.66 14.58 -18.31
N ASP A 125 11.33 13.97 -17.32
CA ASP A 125 12.55 14.53 -16.76
C ASP A 125 13.69 14.53 -17.81
N LYS A 126 13.96 15.70 -18.40
CA LYS A 126 15.14 15.95 -19.24
C LYS A 126 16.40 15.66 -18.44
N ILE A 127 17.07 14.55 -18.75
CA ILE A 127 18.37 14.19 -18.21
C ILE A 127 19.39 15.25 -18.65
N THR A 128 19.87 16.07 -17.73
CA THR A 128 21.00 16.98 -17.97
C THR A 128 22.26 16.42 -17.32
N LEU A 129 23.16 15.88 -18.14
CA LEU A 129 24.47 15.42 -17.73
C LEU A 129 25.40 16.62 -17.51
N LYS A 130 25.70 16.97 -16.26
CA LYS A 130 26.81 17.89 -15.95
C LYS A 130 28.09 17.09 -15.71
N LYS A 131 29.06 17.27 -16.61
CA LYS A 131 30.40 16.70 -16.50
C LYS A 131 31.11 17.33 -15.29
N ARG A 132 31.70 16.50 -14.42
CA ARG A 132 32.52 16.97 -13.28
C ARG A 132 33.68 17.80 -13.83
N ALA A 133 33.76 19.08 -13.46
CA ALA A 133 34.95 19.86 -13.68
C ALA A 133 36.08 19.26 -12.83
N SER A 134 37.13 18.77 -13.49
CA SER A 134 38.39 18.42 -12.81
C SER A 134 39.02 19.72 -12.31
N LYS A 135 39.33 19.76 -11.02
CA LYS A 135 40.36 20.65 -10.48
C LYS A 135 41.63 19.84 -10.35
#